data_AF-A0A970R6X1-F1
#
_entry.id   AF-A0A970R6X1-F1
#
_cell.length_a   1.000
_cell.length_b   1.000
_cell.length_c   1.000
_cell.angle_alpha   90.00
_cell.angle_beta   90.00
_cell.angle_gamma   90.00
#
_symmetry.space_group_name_H-M   'P 1'
#
loop_
_entity.id
_entity.type
_entity.pdbx_description
1 polymer ?
#
loop_
_entity_poly.entity_id
_entity_poly.type
_entity_poly.pdbx_seq_one_letter_code
_entity_poly.pdbx_strand_id
1 'polypeptide(L)' 'MTRCCLNITQPIEKNRQRLEFENSEPFRERLKIRHRIEEKNGEMKVAHGLDRADSVGLVAMRLQTYSTAFVVNVK' A
#
# COMPACT_ATOMS: atom_id res chain seq x y z
N MET A 1 -14.90 -16.53 14.61
CA MET A 1 -15.04 -15.46 15.60
C MET A 1 -13.98 -14.37 15.35
N THR A 2 -14.08 -13.60 14.25
CA THR A 2 -13.32 -12.35 14.06
C THR A 2 -13.91 -11.55 12.88
N ARG A 3 -15.05 -10.90 13.10
CA ARG A 3 -15.58 -9.85 12.20
C ARG A 3 -15.76 -8.53 12.98
N CYS A 4 -14.95 -8.34 14.02
CA CYS A 4 -15.06 -7.25 14.97
C CYS A 4 -14.11 -6.12 14.60
N CYS A 5 -14.35 -5.45 13.46
CA CYS A 5 -13.76 -4.14 13.17
C CYS A 5 -14.74 -3.30 12.31
N LEU A 6 -16.05 -3.40 12.54
CA LEU A 6 -16.95 -2.34 12.08
C LEU A 6 -16.87 -1.22 13.11
N ASN A 7 -16.20 -0.12 12.77
CA ASN A 7 -16.18 1.06 13.61
C ASN A 7 -17.63 1.51 13.84
N ILE A 8 -18.12 1.36 15.07
CA ILE A 8 -19.48 1.71 15.54
C ILE A 8 -19.85 3.18 15.30
N THR A 9 -18.88 4.03 14.96
CA THR A 9 -19.05 5.45 14.64
C THR A 9 -19.33 5.75 13.17
N GLN A 10 -19.15 4.79 12.24
CA GLN A 10 -19.43 5.00 10.82
C GLN A 10 -20.89 4.65 10.47
N PRO A 11 -21.55 5.41 9.57
CA PRO A 11 -22.91 5.10 9.13
C PRO A 11 -23.03 3.67 8.60
N ILE A 12 -24.14 3.00 8.95
CA ILE A 12 -24.42 1.59 8.58
C ILE A 12 -24.28 1.36 7.08
N GLU A 13 -24.73 2.31 6.27
CA GLU A 13 -24.66 2.23 4.81
C GLU A 13 -23.21 2.21 4.29
N LYS A 14 -22.31 3.01 4.87
CA LYS A 14 -20.89 3.01 4.51
C LYS A 14 -20.21 1.70 4.90
N ASN A 15 -20.61 1.13 6.04
CA ASN A 15 -20.14 -0.18 6.49
C ASN A 15 -20.61 -1.29 5.52
N ARG A 16 -21.84 -1.21 5.03
CA ARG A 16 -22.40 -2.13 4.03
C ARG A 16 -21.64 -2.05 2.71
N GLN A 17 -21.43 -0.85 2.18
CA GLN A 17 -20.68 -0.62 0.94
C GLN A 17 -19.23 -1.12 1.05
N ARG A 18 -18.57 -0.92 2.19
CA ARG A 18 -17.23 -1.46 2.44
C ARG A 18 -17.22 -2.99 2.40
N LEU A 19 -18.21 -3.63 3.03
CA LEU A 19 -18.32 -5.09 3.04
C LEU A 19 -18.62 -5.64 1.65
N GLU A 20 -19.49 -5.00 0.88
CA GLU A 20 -19.77 -5.36 -0.52
C GLU A 20 -18.50 -5.25 -1.38
N PHE A 21 -17.72 -4.18 -1.21
CA PHE A 21 -16.44 -4.00 -1.90
C PHE A 21 -15.40 -5.06 -1.51
N GLU A 22 -15.25 -5.35 -0.22
CA GLU A 22 -14.30 -6.37 0.26
C GLU A 22 -14.64 -7.79 -0.19
N ASN A 23 -15.92 -8.08 -0.44
CA ASN A 23 -16.35 -9.37 -0.98
C ASN A 23 -16.25 -9.43 -2.52
N SER A 24 -16.01 -8.31 -3.20
CA SER A 24 -15.91 -8.29 -4.66
C SER A 24 -14.68 -9.07 -5.15
N GLU A 25 -14.84 -9.83 -6.22
CA GLU A 25 -13.74 -10.54 -6.89
C GLU A 25 -12.52 -9.66 -7.21
N PRO A 26 -12.63 -8.43 -7.78
CA PRO A 26 -11.45 -7.61 -8.05
C PRO A 26 -10.67 -7.25 -6.77
N PHE A 27 -11.33 -7.10 -5.62
CA PHE A 27 -10.65 -6.88 -4.36
C PHE A 27 -9.90 -8.12 -3.88
N ARG A 28 -10.53 -9.30 -3.99
CA ARG A 28 -9.91 -10.58 -3.61
C ARG A 28 -8.68 -10.90 -4.45
N GLU A 29 -8.73 -10.67 -5.76
CA GLU A 29 -7.56 -10.85 -6.64
C GLU A 29 -6.44 -9.86 -6.31
N ARG A 30 -6.76 -8.60 -6.01
CA ARG A 30 -5.77 -7.62 -5.55
C ARG A 30 -5.15 -7.98 -4.20
N LEU A 31 -5.92 -8.58 -3.29
CA LEU A 31 -5.38 -9.06 -2.02
C LEU A 31 -4.36 -10.18 -2.21
N LYS A 32 -4.57 -11.09 -3.17
CA LYS A 32 -3.61 -12.18 -3.44
C LYS A 32 -2.23 -11.66 -3.85
N ILE A 33 -2.15 -10.56 -4.59
CA ILE A 33 -0.88 -9.96 -5.03
C ILE A 33 -0.24 -9.03 -3.99
N ARG A 34 -0.98 -8.63 -2.95
CA ARG A 34 -0.56 -7.62 -1.96
C ARG A 34 0.75 -7.96 -1.27
N HIS A 35 0.97 -9.22 -0.90
CA HIS A 35 2.20 -9.63 -0.21
C HIS A 35 3.46 -9.29 -1.03
N ARG A 36 3.45 -9.52 -2.35
CA ARG A 36 4.58 -9.21 -3.24
C ARG A 36 4.85 -7.71 -3.30
N ILE A 37 3.79 -6.91 -3.29
CA ILE A 37 3.87 -5.45 -3.30
C ILE A 37 4.43 -4.93 -1.97
N GLU A 38 3.96 -5.47 -0.84
CA GLU A 38 4.45 -5.09 0.48
C GLU A 38 5.90 -5.49 0.71
N GLU A 39 6.31 -6.65 0.21
CA GLU A 39 7.71 -7.09 0.24
C GLU A 39 8.60 -6.12 -0.55
N LYS A 40 8.24 -5.77 -1.79
CA LYS A 40 8.97 -4.80 -2.60
C LYS A 40 8.99 -3.39 -1.99
N ASN A 41 7.89 -2.97 -1.37
CA ASN A 41 7.85 -1.71 -0.62
C ASN A 41 8.77 -1.74 0.61
N GLY A 42 8.86 -2.89 1.29
CA GLY A 42 9.79 -3.11 2.39
C GLY A 42 11.24 -3.02 1.93
N GLU A 43 11.58 -3.67 0.81
CA GLU A 43 12.90 -3.58 0.18
C GLU A 43 13.27 -2.12 -0.15
N MET A 44 12.38 -1.38 -0.83
CA MET A 44 12.60 0.03 -1.17
C MET A 44 12.86 0.89 0.07
N LYS A 45 12.08 0.71 1.14
CA LYS A 45 12.20 1.52 2.36
C LYS A 45 13.44 1.19 3.18
N VAL A 46 13.66 -0.09 3.46
CA VAL A 46 14.67 -0.56 4.41
C VAL A 46 16.03 -0.75 3.74
N ALA A 47 16.08 -1.48 2.63
CA ALA A 47 17.35 -1.79 1.96
C ALA A 47 17.88 -0.61 1.13
N HIS A 48 16.98 0.19 0.54
CA HIS A 48 17.35 1.33 -0.31
C HIS A 48 17.07 2.70 0.31
N GLY A 49 16.74 2.75 1.61
CA GLY A 49 16.67 4.00 2.36
C GLY A 49 15.52 4.94 2.01
N LEU A 50 14.52 4.51 1.22
CA LEU A 50 13.36 5.35 0.85
C LEU A 50 12.47 5.71 2.05
N ASP A 51 12.74 5.17 3.24
CA ASP A 51 12.11 5.60 4.49
C ASP A 51 12.58 6.99 4.96
N ARG A 52 13.65 7.53 4.36
CA ARG A 52 14.15 8.88 4.62
C ARG A 52 14.20 9.70 3.33
N ALA A 53 13.81 10.96 3.43
CA ALA A 53 13.97 11.90 2.33
C ALA A 53 15.42 12.40 2.28
N ASP A 54 16.07 12.27 1.13
CA ASP A 54 17.44 12.76 0.93
C ASP A 54 17.50 14.29 0.72
N SER A 55 16.36 14.89 0.36
CA SER A 55 16.24 16.31 0.09
C SER A 55 14.82 16.83 0.30
N VAL A 56 14.64 18.15 0.21
CA VAL A 56 13.36 18.83 0.37
C VAL A 56 12.70 19.12 -0.99
N GLY A 57 11.38 19.05 -1.02
CA GLY A 57 10.58 19.41 -2.19
C GLY A 57 10.14 18.23 -3.07
N LEU A 58 8.97 18.39 -3.70
CA LEU A 58 8.28 17.33 -4.44
C LEU A 58 9.06 16.81 -5.65
N VAL A 59 9.90 17.64 -6.27
CA VAL A 59 10.71 17.22 -7.42
C VAL A 59 11.81 16.27 -6.98
N ALA A 60 12.55 16.62 -5.92
CA ALA A 60 13.63 15.79 -5.40
C ALA A 60 13.10 14.46 -4.84
N MET A 61 11.99 14.49 -4.09
CA MET A 61 11.35 13.25 -3.60
C MET A 61 10.90 12.33 -4.73
N ARG A 62 10.38 12.89 -5.83
CA ARG A 62 10.01 12.10 -7.01
C ARG A 62 11.23 11.46 -7.66
N LEU A 63 12.31 12.22 -7.84
CA LEU A 63 13.55 11.71 -8.40
C LEU A 63 14.17 10.58 -7.55
N GLN A 64 14.19 10.76 -6.22
CA GLN A 64 14.63 9.72 -5.27
C GLN A 64 13.77 8.46 -5.42
N THR A 65 12.45 8.62 -5.43
CA THR A 65 11.51 7.49 -5.58
C THR A 65 11.71 6.74 -6.90
N TYR A 66 11.83 7.45 -8.03
CA TYR A 66 12.01 6.83 -9.34
C TYR A 66 13.34 6.10 -9.46
N SER A 67 14.42 6.71 -8.96
CA SER A 67 15.75 6.09 -8.95
C SER A 67 15.75 4.81 -8.13
N THR A 68 15.19 4.84 -6.92
CA THR A 68 15.07 3.66 -6.06
C THR A 68 14.20 2.58 -6.68
N ALA A 69 13.05 2.94 -7.25
CA ALA A 69 12.18 1.99 -7.93
C ALA A 69 12.87 1.34 -9.15
N PHE A 70 13.69 2.08 -9.89
CA PHE A 70 14.46 1.53 -11.00
C PHE A 70 15.49 0.50 -10.50
N VAL A 71 16.30 0.85 -9.50
CA VAL A 71 17.34 -0.04 -8.95
C VAL A 71 16.74 -1.36 -8.41
N VAL A 72 15.62 -1.28 -7.69
CA VAL A 72 14.94 -2.45 -7.12
C VAL A 72 14.35 -3.39 -8.17
N ASN A 73 14.02 -2.87 -9.36
CA ASN A 73 13.40 -3.64 -10.45
C ASN A 73 14.37 -4.07 -11.56
N VAL A 74 15.58 -3.51 -11.62
CA VAL A 74 16.62 -3.92 -12.59
C VAL A 74 17.40 -5.15 -12.12
N LYS A 75 17.41 -5.40 -10.82
CA LYS A 75 18.01 -6.60 -10.21
C LYS A 75 17.27 -7.86 -10.63
#